data_AF-D5RAY0-F1
#
_entry.id   AF-D5RAY0-F1
#
_cell.length_a   1.000
_cell.length_b   1.000
_cell.length_c   1.000
_cell.angle_alpha   90.00
_cell.angle_beta   90.00
_cell.angle_gamma   90.00
#
_symmetry.space_group_name_H-M   'P 1'
#
loop_
_entity.id
_entity.type
_entity.pdbx_description
1 polymer ?
#
loop_
_entity_poly.entity_id
_entity_poly.type
_entity_poly.pdbx_seq_one_letter_code
_entity_poly.pdbx_strand_id
1 'polypeptide(L)' 'MPSCKKFLIKNGEAIAYYENGNIEQKAYFINGKQEKEHLYYDEKGNLTKTEIYKNGIKQ' A
#
# COMPACT_ATOMS: atom_id res chain seq x y z
N MET A 1 -3.13 -27.05 21.17
CA MET A 1 -3.85 -25.82 20.75
C MET A 1 -3.10 -25.24 19.56
N PRO A 2 -3.51 -25.51 18.31
CA PRO A 2 -2.82 -24.93 17.17
C PRO A 2 -3.22 -23.46 17.11
N SER A 3 -2.24 -22.59 17.28
CA SER A 3 -2.33 -21.16 17.07
C SER A 3 -2.76 -20.92 15.63
N CYS A 4 -4.07 -20.80 15.41
CA CYS A 4 -4.66 -20.32 14.17
C CYS A 4 -3.92 -19.04 13.77
N LYS A 5 -3.06 -19.13 12.75
CA LYS A 5 -2.50 -17.96 12.07
C LYS A 5 -3.68 -17.21 11.47
N LYS A 6 -4.19 -16.27 12.24
CA LYS A 6 -5.31 -15.42 11.92
C LYS A 6 -4.80 -14.41 10.90
N PHE A 7 -4.79 -14.78 9.62
CA PHE A 7 -4.70 -13.83 8.52
C PHE A 7 -6.01 -13.05 8.48
N LEU A 8 -6.14 -12.06 9.39
CA LEU A 8 -7.15 -11.02 9.29
C LEU A 8 -6.66 -10.09 8.17
N ILE A 9 -7.32 -10.14 7.01
CA ILE A 9 -7.32 -9.00 6.10
C ILE A 9 -7.96 -7.85 6.87
N LYS A 10 -7.14 -7.02 7.53
CA LYS A 10 -7.57 -5.83 8.27
C LYS A 10 -6.45 -4.82 8.20
N ASN A 11 -6.63 -3.79 7.39
CA ASN A 11 -5.93 -2.51 7.59
C ASN A 11 -4.42 -2.62 7.39
N GLY A 12 -4.00 -2.75 6.13
CA GLY A 12 -2.64 -3.10 5.78
C GLY A 12 -2.04 -2.21 4.71
N GLU A 13 -0.73 -2.26 4.65
CA GLU A 13 0.07 -1.65 3.59
C GLU A 13 0.12 -2.62 2.41
N ALA A 14 -0.25 -2.14 1.22
CA ALA A 14 -0.10 -2.81 -0.05
C ALA A 14 1.09 -2.20 -0.78
N ILE A 15 2.06 -3.04 -1.14
CA ILE A 15 3.23 -2.63 -1.92
C ILE A 15 3.18 -3.38 -3.24
N ALA A 16 3.23 -2.65 -4.34
CA ALA A 16 3.46 -3.21 -5.67
C ALA A 16 4.94 -3.02 -6.03
N TYR A 17 5.48 -4.00 -6.75
CA TYR A 17 6.87 -4.03 -7.19
C TYR A 17 6.90 -4.13 -8.70
N TYR A 18 7.85 -3.44 -9.31
CA TYR A 18 8.22 -3.62 -10.70
C TYR A 18 8.85 -5.00 -10.91
N GLU A 19 8.89 -5.45 -12.17
CA GLU A 19 9.52 -6.73 -12.55
C GLU A 19 11.01 -6.78 -12.18
N ASN A 20 11.67 -5.62 -12.11
CA ASN A 20 13.05 -5.47 -11.66
C ASN A 20 13.25 -5.64 -10.13
N GLY A 21 12.16 -5.80 -9.37
CA GLY A 21 12.17 -5.96 -7.91
C GLY A 21 12.15 -4.65 -7.11
N ASN A 22 12.18 -3.49 -7.77
CA ASN A 22 12.01 -2.19 -7.11
C ASN A 22 10.55 -1.92 -6.78
N ILE A 23 10.31 -1.10 -5.75
CA ILE A 23 8.95 -0.70 -5.39
C ILE A 23 8.40 0.18 -6.51
N GLU A 24 7.20 -0.14 -6.99
CA GLU A 24 6.42 0.66 -7.93
C GLU A 24 5.50 1.63 -7.20
N GLN A 25 4.73 1.10 -6.25
CA GLN A 25 3.81 1.92 -5.47
C GLN A 25 3.54 1.29 -4.11
N LYS A 26 3.14 2.13 -3.17
CA LYS A 26 2.89 1.77 -1.79
C LYS A 26 1.66 2.52 -1.29
N ALA A 27 0.59 1.78 -1.05
CA ALA A 27 -0.70 2.30 -0.60
C ALA A 27 -1.09 1.66 0.73
N TYR A 28 -1.92 2.33 1.51
CA TYR A 28 -2.48 1.76 2.73
C TYR A 28 -3.99 1.61 2.57
N PHE A 29 -4.56 0.48 3.00
CA PHE A 29 -5.99 0.21 2.87
C PHE A 29 -6.58 -0.15 4.22
N ILE A 30 -7.54 0.64 4.71
CA ILE A 30 -8.30 0.41 5.94
C ILE A 30 -9.74 0.02 5.57
N ASN A 31 -10.22 -1.13 6.05
CA ASN A 31 -11.55 -1.68 5.79
C ASN A 31 -11.90 -1.75 4.30
N GLY A 32 -10.91 -2.07 3.45
CA GLY A 32 -11.07 -2.14 1.99
C GLY A 32 -11.09 -0.80 1.28
N LYS A 33 -10.87 0.31 2.00
CA LYS A 33 -10.76 1.65 1.43
C LYS A 33 -9.34 2.16 1.54
N GLN A 34 -8.89 2.87 0.51
CA GLN A 34 -7.58 3.49 0.52
C GLN A 34 -7.53 4.59 1.58
N GLU A 35 -6.46 4.60 2.36
CA GLU A 35 -6.24 5.50 3.48
C GLU A 35 -4.76 5.91 3.52
N LYS A 36 -4.45 7.04 4.14
CA LYS A 36 -3.08 7.59 4.28
C LYS A 36 -2.41 7.89 2.93
N GLU A 37 -1.10 7.92 2.93
CA GLU A 37 -0.29 8.18 1.74
C GLU A 37 -0.28 7.00 0.77
N HIS A 38 -0.40 7.33 -0.51
CA HIS A 38 -0.12 6.52 -1.66
C HIS A 38 1.15 7.07 -2.30
N LEU A 39 2.23 6.32 -2.16
CA LEU A 39 3.54 6.67 -2.68
C LEU A 39 3.74 5.95 -4.01
N TYR A 40 4.15 6.69 -5.03
CA TYR A 40 4.55 6.16 -6.32
C TYR A 40 6.03 6.37 -6.50
N TYR A 41 6.68 5.34 -6.99
CA TYR A 41 8.11 5.31 -7.21
C TYR A 41 8.38 5.06 -8.70
N ASP A 42 9.49 5.58 -9.18
CA ASP A 42 10.02 5.28 -10.52
C ASP A 42 10.70 3.89 -10.54
N GLU A 43 11.00 3.37 -11.72
CA GLU A 43 11.76 2.11 -11.87
C GLU A 43 13.12 2.13 -11.16
N LYS A 44 13.67 3.32 -10.90
CA LYS A 44 14.90 3.54 -10.11
C LYS A 44 14.69 3.54 -8.58
N GLY A 45 13.46 3.40 -8.10
CA GLY A 45 13.09 3.48 -6.68
C GLY A 45 12.98 4.91 -6.13
N ASN A 46 12.97 5.93 -6.99
CA ASN A 46 12.82 7.32 -6.57
C ASN A 46 11.34 7.67 -6.40
N LEU A 47 10.97 8.29 -5.28
CA LEU A 47 9.60 8.76 -5.06
C LEU A 47 9.25 9.86 -6.08
N THR A 48 8.30 9.57 -6.96
CA THR A 48 7.87 10.50 -8.02
C THR A 48 6.61 11.26 -7.63
N LYS A 49 5.74 10.63 -6.84
CA LYS A 49 4.43 11.20 -6.50
C LYS A 49 3.93 10.67 -5.17
N THR A 50 3.30 11.54 -4.40
CA THR A 50 2.61 11.19 -3.16
C THR A 50 1.19 11.72 -3.24
N GLU A 51 0.22 10.86 -2.97
CA GLU A 51 -1.19 11.22 -2.90
C GLU A 51 -1.75 10.80 -1.55
N ILE A 52 -2.52 11.67 -0.90
CA ILE A 52 -3.12 11.34 0.40
C ILE A 52 -4.56 10.92 0.13
N TYR A 53 -4.94 9.76 0.65
CA TYR A 53 -6.28 9.21 0.58
C TYR A 53 -6.90 9.14 1.97
N LYS A 54 -8.17 9.48 2.06
CA LYS A 54 -8.95 9.34 3.29
C LYS A 54 -10.31 8.76 2.94
N ASN A 55 -10.66 7.61 3.51
CA ASN A 55 -11.87 6.86 3.22
C ASN A 55 -12.09 6.56 1.72
N GLY A 56 -11.01 6.36 0.96
CA GLY A 56 -11.04 6.12 -0.50
C GLY A 56 -11.14 7.39 -1.35
N ILE A 57 -11.09 8.58 -0.74
CA ILE A 57 -11.14 9.86 -1.45
C ILE A 57 -9.73 10.47 -1.45
N LYS A 58 -9.23 10.84 -2.63
CA LYS A 58 -7.99 11.60 -2.77
C LYS A 58 -8.21 13.01 -2.20
N GLN A 59 -7.32 13.42 -1.31
CA GLN A 59 -7.34 14.71 -0.64
C GLN A 59 -6.56 15.77 -1.42
#